data_AF-A0A952EUY4-F1
#
_entry.id   AF-A0A952EUY4-F1
#
_cell.length_a   1.000
_cell.length_b   1.000
_cell.length_c   1.000
_cell.angle_alpha   90.00
_cell.angle_beta   90.00
_cell.angle_gamma   90.00
#
_symmetry.space_group_name_H-M   'P 1'
#
loop_
_entity.id
_entity.type
_entity.pdbx_description
1 polymer ?
#
loop_
_entity_poly.entity_id
_entity_poly.type
_entity_poly.pdbx_seq_one_letter_code
_entity_poly.pdbx_strand_id
1 'polypeptide(L)'
;MRLPYSWLREVINVGAPGWEPSPDELEQTLIRIGHEVEEIIPVGPVTGPLTVGRVVEFEELTEFKKPIRAVKVDVGEADPRDI
;
A
#
# COMPACT_ATOMS: atom_id res chain seq x y z
N MET A 1 7.94 -17.04 -2.79
CA MET A 1 7.53 -16.10 -3.86
C MET A 1 6.42 -15.22 -3.31
N ARG A 2 6.34 -13.93 -3.66
CA ARG A 2 5.28 -13.01 -3.18
C ARG A 2 4.52 -12.42 -4.37
N LEU A 3 3.20 -12.28 -4.22
CA LEU A 3 2.33 -11.62 -5.20
C LEU A 3 1.11 -11.01 -4.50
N PRO A 4 0.56 -9.89 -5.01
CA PRO A 4 -0.67 -9.32 -4.49
C PRO A 4 -1.91 -10.09 -4.99
N TYR A 5 -2.84 -10.37 -4.08
CA TYR A 5 -4.13 -11.02 -4.40
C TYR A 5 -4.90 -10.31 -5.51
N SER A 6 -4.89 -8.97 -5.50
CA SER A 6 -5.59 -8.17 -6.52
C SER A 6 -5.13 -8.49 -7.94
N TRP A 7 -3.83 -8.71 -8.15
CA TRP A 7 -3.27 -9.03 -9.46
C TRP A 7 -3.64 -10.45 -9.91
N LEU A 8 -3.55 -11.44 -9.03
CA LEU A 8 -4.00 -12.80 -9.33
C LEU A 8 -5.48 -12.85 -9.69
N ARG A 9 -6.31 -12.15 -8.92
CA ARG A 9 -7.75 -12.04 -9.15
C ARG A 9 -8.07 -11.36 -10.47
N GLU A 10 -7.34 -10.30 -10.85
CA GLU A 10 -7.49 -9.63 -12.15
C GLU A 10 -7.29 -10.60 -13.30
N VAL A 11 -6.23 -11.42 -13.26
CA VAL A 11 -5.92 -12.40 -14.31
C VAL A 11 -7.00 -13.49 -14.40
N ILE A 12 -7.43 -14.04 -13.26
CA ILE A 12 -8.44 -15.11 -13.23
C ILE A 12 -9.82 -14.61 -13.66
N ASN A 13 -10.19 -13.37 -13.28
CA ASN A 13 -11.47 -12.77 -13.64
C ASN A 13 -11.71 -12.64 -15.15
N VAL A 14 -10.66 -12.65 -15.98
CA VAL A 14 -10.78 -12.67 -17.45
C VAL A 14 -11.57 -13.91 -17.93
N GLY A 15 -11.36 -15.06 -17.29
CA GLY A 15 -12.01 -16.34 -17.66
C GLY A 15 -13.12 -16.78 -16.71
N ALA A 16 -13.15 -16.25 -15.48
CA ALA A 16 -14.15 -16.58 -14.46
C ALA A 16 -14.63 -15.31 -13.75
N PRO A 17 -15.53 -14.52 -14.37
CA PRO A 17 -16.02 -13.26 -13.79
C PRO A 17 -16.71 -13.48 -12.44
N GLY A 18 -16.40 -12.62 -11.46
CA GLY A 18 -16.95 -12.69 -10.11
C GLY A 18 -16.25 -13.70 -9.21
N TRP A 19 -15.10 -14.23 -9.64
CA TRP A 19 -14.26 -15.06 -8.80
C TRP A 19 -13.58 -14.19 -7.73
N GLU A 20 -14.01 -14.36 -6.49
CA GLU A 20 -13.58 -13.54 -5.36
C GLU A 20 -13.58 -14.34 -4.05
N PRO A 21 -12.74 -15.40 -3.94
CA PRO A 21 -12.61 -16.14 -2.70
C PRO A 21 -12.03 -15.27 -1.59
N SER A 22 -12.29 -15.65 -0.34
CA SER A 22 -11.58 -15.10 0.81
C SER A 22 -10.10 -15.50 0.79
N PRO A 23 -9.20 -14.76 1.47
CA PRO A 23 -7.79 -15.12 1.59
C PRO A 23 -7.58 -16.54 2.15
N ASP A 24 -8.39 -16.94 3.13
CA ASP A 24 -8.30 -18.27 3.74
C ASP A 24 -8.69 -19.39 2.75
N GLU A 25 -9.76 -19.20 1.97
CA GLU A 25 -10.16 -20.18 0.95
C GLU A 25 -9.11 -20.33 -0.16
N LEU A 26 -8.48 -19.21 -0.54
CA LEU A 26 -7.39 -19.21 -1.52
C LEU A 26 -6.15 -19.94 -0.98
N GLU A 27 -5.75 -19.67 0.26
CA GLU A 27 -4.65 -20.36 0.93
C GLU A 27 -4.87 -21.88 0.96
N GLN A 28 -6.02 -22.32 1.47
CA GLN A 28 -6.34 -23.75 1.54
C GLN A 28 -6.35 -24.41 0.16
N THR A 29 -6.80 -23.67 -0.87
CA THR A 29 -6.77 -24.15 -2.25
C THR A 29 -5.35 -24.31 -2.78
N LEU A 30 -4.47 -23.32 -2.56
CA LEU A 30 -3.06 -23.36 -2.97
C LEU A 30 -2.31 -24.52 -2.32
N ILE A 31 -2.48 -24.70 -1.00
CA ILE A 31 -1.86 -25.80 -0.26
C ILE A 31 -2.33 -27.16 -0.79
N ARG A 32 -3.65 -27.31 -1.04
CA ARG A 32 -4.23 -28.54 -1.57
C ARG A 32 -3.69 -28.93 -2.95
N ILE A 33 -3.26 -27.97 -3.76
CA ILE A 33 -2.68 -28.22 -5.08
C ILE A 33 -1.14 -28.25 -5.08
N GLY A 34 -0.51 -28.23 -3.90
CA GLY A 34 0.94 -28.42 -3.73
C GLY A 34 1.76 -27.13 -3.68
N HIS A 35 1.13 -25.98 -3.52
CA HIS A 35 1.82 -24.70 -3.29
C HIS A 35 1.77 -24.34 -1.80
N GLU A 36 2.93 -24.41 -1.15
CA GLU A 36 3.08 -23.93 0.23
C GLU A 36 2.82 -22.42 0.32
N VAL A 37 2.06 -22.02 1.34
CA VAL A 37 1.81 -20.63 1.69
C VAL A 37 2.47 -20.35 3.03
N GLU A 38 3.56 -19.60 3.01
CA GLU A 38 4.32 -19.27 4.23
C GLU A 38 3.64 -18.19 5.08
N GLU A 39 2.98 -17.22 4.43
CA GLU A 39 2.38 -16.06 5.11
C GLU A 39 1.32 -15.40 4.23
N ILE A 40 0.25 -14.91 4.88
CA ILE A 40 -0.75 -14.01 4.28
C ILE A 40 -0.60 -12.63 4.92
N ILE A 41 -0.26 -11.62 4.11
CA ILE A 41 0.02 -10.26 4.59
C ILE A 41 -1.09 -9.31 4.09
N PRO A 42 -2.10 -8.98 4.91
CA PRO A 42 -3.06 -7.95 4.55
C PRO A 42 -2.37 -6.58 4.54
N VAL A 43 -2.78 -5.71 3.61
CA VAL A 43 -2.38 -4.30 3.66
C VAL A 43 -3.03 -3.69 4.90
N GLY A 44 -2.20 -3.19 5.82
CA GLY A 44 -2.67 -2.69 7.11
C GLY A 44 -3.66 -1.52 6.96
N PRO A 45 -4.66 -1.41 7.85
CA PRO A 45 -5.61 -0.30 7.80
C PRO A 45 -4.91 1.02 8.14
N VAL A 46 -5.44 2.10 7.60
CA VAL A 46 -5.02 3.47 7.92
C VAL A 46 -6.19 4.21 8.56
N THR A 47 -5.89 5.14 9.46
CA THR A 47 -6.90 5.98 10.12
C THR A 47 -6.55 7.46 9.95
N GLY A 48 -7.56 8.33 9.97
CA GLY A 48 -7.38 9.76 9.77
C GLY A 48 -7.16 10.18 8.31
N PRO A 49 -6.73 11.43 8.06
CA PRO A 49 -6.63 12.01 6.72
C PRO A 49 -5.33 11.61 6.00
N LEU A 50 -5.11 10.31 5.75
CA LEU A 50 -3.99 9.86 4.92
C LEU A 50 -4.30 10.14 3.45
N THR A 51 -3.51 11.02 2.84
CA THR A 51 -3.67 11.43 1.44
C THR A 51 -2.34 11.45 0.72
N VAL A 52 -2.40 11.49 -0.61
CA VAL A 52 -1.23 11.77 -1.45
C VAL A 52 -0.91 13.26 -1.35
N GLY A 53 0.36 13.57 -1.10
CA GLY A 53 0.87 14.94 -1.09
C GLY A 53 2.08 15.09 -1.99
N ARG A 54 2.30 16.31 -2.48
CA ARG A 54 3.45 16.68 -3.30
C ARG A 54 4.30 17.70 -2.55
N VAL A 55 5.58 17.42 -2.37
CA VAL A 55 6.53 18.40 -1.82
C VAL A 55 6.72 19.53 -2.84
N VAL A 56 6.49 20.77 -2.41
CA VAL A 56 6.63 21.97 -3.26
C VAL A 56 7.84 22.82 -2.88
N GLU A 57 8.25 22.77 -1.62
CA GLU A 57 9.41 23.51 -1.08
C GLU A 57 9.99 22.73 0.12
N PHE A 58 11.28 22.87 0.39
CA PHE A 58 11.88 22.41 1.64
C PHE A 58 13.05 23.30 2.07
N GLU A 59 13.28 23.37 3.38
CA GLU A 59 14.46 23.97 4.01
C GLU A 59 15.23 22.89 4.79
N GLU A 60 16.56 22.89 4.66
CA GLU A 60 17.41 22.01 5.46
C GLU A 60 17.77 22.68 6.80
N LEU A 61 17.44 22.02 7.90
CA LEU A 61 17.75 22.48 9.24
C LEU A 61 19.12 21.93 9.66
N THR A 62 20.13 22.79 9.67
CA THR A 62 21.54 22.41 9.84
C THR A 62 21.98 22.31 11.31
N GLU A 63 21.12 22.70 12.25
CA GLU A 63 21.40 22.67 13.68
C GLU A 63 21.31 21.27 14.32
N PHE A 64 20.80 20.27 13.59
CA PHE A 64 20.63 18.91 14.08
C PHE A 64 21.71 17.94 13.60
N LYS A 65 21.99 16.91 14.40
CA LYS A 65 22.96 15.86 14.03
C LYS A 65 22.49 14.99 12.86
N LYS A 66 21.17 14.83 12.71
CA LYS A 66 20.58 14.17 11.54
C LYS A 66 20.22 15.26 10.53
N PRO A 67 20.30 14.99 9.22
CA PRO A 67 19.71 15.87 8.22
C PRO A 67 18.20 15.95 8.45
N ILE A 68 17.71 17.14 8.81
CA ILE A 68 16.28 17.41 8.99
C ILE A 68 15.82 18.36 7.88
N ARG A 69 14.61 18.14 7.37
CA ARG A 69 13.98 19.01 6.36
C ARG A 69 12.61 19.43 6.87
N ALA A 70 12.39 20.74 6.98
CA ALA A 70 11.04 21.30 7.09
C ALA A 70 10.48 21.39 5.67
N VAL A 71 9.32 20.79 5.42
CA VAL A 71 8.77 20.67 4.06
C VAL A 71 7.42 21.35 3.95
N LYS A 72 7.19 22.02 2.81
CA LYS A 72 5.84 22.42 2.42
C LYS A 72 5.26 21.40 1.46
N VAL A 73 4.07 20.93 1.78
CA VAL A 73 3.40 19.86 1.05
C VAL A 73 2.04 20.34 0.57
N ASP A 74 1.86 20.28 -0.75
CA ASP A 74 0.56 20.43 -1.39
C ASP A 74 -0.22 19.12 -1.25
N VAL A 75 -1.32 19.18 -0.50
CA VAL A 75 -2.25 18.07 -0.25
C VAL A 75 -3.63 18.32 -0.89
N GLY A 76 -3.74 19.29 -1.82
CA GLY A 76 -4.99 19.67 -2.46
C GLY A 76 -5.86 20.64 -1.67
N GLU A 77 -5.28 21.36 -0.71
CA GLU A 77 -5.93 22.43 0.06
C GLU A 77 -5.69 23.82 -0.55
N ALA A 78 -6.31 24.86 0.02
CA ALA A 78 -6.16 26.23 -0.48
C ALA A 78 -4.70 26.71 -0.47
N ASP A 79 -3.96 26.35 0.58
CA ASP A 79 -2.55 26.67 0.76
C ASP A 79 -1.76 25.39 1.11
N PRO A 80 -0.47 25.28 0.70
CA PRO A 80 0.40 24.19 1.13
C PRO A 80 0.56 24.14 2.65
N ARG A 81 0.67 22.92 3.20
CA ARG A 81 0.87 22.69 4.64
C ARG A 81 2.35 22.63 4.99
N ASP A 82 2.71 23.16 6.15
CA ASP A 82 4.02 22.94 6.78
C ASP A 82 4.02 21.58 7.51
N ILE A 83 4.98 20.70 7.18
CA ILE A 83 5.17 19.35 7.73
C ILE A 83 6.63 19.14 8.15
#